data_AF-A0A378AQ17-F1
#
_entry.id   AF-A0A378AQ17-F1
#
_cell.length_a   1.000
_cell.length_b   1.000
_cell.length_c   1.000
_cell.angle_alpha   90.00
_cell.angle_beta   90.00
_cell.angle_gamma   90.00
#
_symmetry.space_group_name_H-M   'P 1'
#
loop_
_entity.id
_entity.type
_entity.pdbx_description
1 polymer ?
#
loop_
_entity_poly.entity_id
_entity_poly.type
_entity_poly.pdbx_seq_one_letter_code
_entity_poly.pdbx_strand_id
1 'polypeptide(L)' 'MEKPDRARAEAYLASGEYYWNSGMFMFRAKKYLSELAKFRPDISKPARPPVNAADNGSDFISIPHDIFCECPDESVDYA' A
#
# COMPACT_ATOMS: atom_id res chain seq x y z
N MET A 1 -14.28 1.45 -4.34
CA MET A 1 -14.76 0.42 -3.40
C MET A 1 -13.99 -0.85 -3.68
N GLU A 2 -13.16 -1.29 -2.74
CA GLU A 2 -12.54 -2.61 -2.84
C GLU A 2 -13.60 -3.66 -2.45
N LYS A 3 -13.75 -4.71 -3.27
CA LYS A 3 -14.60 -5.88 -2.99
C LYS A 3 -16.04 -5.53 -2.52
N PRO A 4 -16.88 -4.91 -3.36
CA PRO A 4 -18.28 -4.66 -3.02
C PRO A 4 -19.06 -5.97 -2.84
N ASP A 5 -20.14 -5.92 -2.04
CA ASP A 5 -21.12 -6.99 -2.02
C ASP A 5 -21.79 -7.17 -3.39
N ARG A 6 -22.48 -8.30 -3.57
CA ARG A 6 -23.10 -8.65 -4.84
C ARG A 6 -24.09 -7.59 -5.33
N ALA A 7 -24.94 -7.05 -4.46
CA ALA A 7 -25.96 -6.09 -4.85
C ALA A 7 -25.33 -4.78 -5.35
N ARG A 8 -24.28 -4.31 -4.69
CA ARG A 8 -23.51 -3.13 -5.12
C ARG A 8 -22.74 -3.39 -6.41
N ALA A 9 -22.14 -4.56 -6.57
CA ALA A 9 -21.45 -4.94 -7.81
C ALA A 9 -22.41 -4.93 -9.02
N GLU A 10 -23.60 -5.51 -8.86
CA GLU A 10 -24.65 -5.50 -9.88
C GLU A 10 -25.09 -4.07 -10.22
N ALA A 11 -25.26 -3.20 -9.22
CA ALA A 11 -25.60 -1.79 -9.42
C ALA A 11 -24.49 -1.02 -10.17
N TYR A 12 -23.22 -1.24 -9.82
CA TYR A 12 -22.07 -0.60 -10.48
C TYR A 12 -21.97 -1.02 -11.94
N LEU A 13 -22.14 -2.31 -12.24
CA LEU A 13 -22.15 -2.82 -13.61
C LEU A 13 -23.32 -2.25 -14.41
N ALA A 14 -24.53 -2.22 -13.83
CA ALA A 14 -25.72 -1.71 -14.50
C ALA A 14 -25.63 -0.20 -14.80
N SER A 15 -24.99 0.58 -13.92
CA SER A 15 -24.81 2.02 -14.13
C SER A 15 -23.85 2.34 -15.28
N GLY A 16 -22.83 1.51 -15.51
CA GLY A 16 -21.75 1.79 -16.48
C GLY A 16 -20.81 2.93 -16.07
N GLU A 17 -20.94 3.47 -14.86
CA GLU A 17 -20.15 4.61 -14.38
C GLU A 17 -18.86 4.21 -13.64
N TYR A 18 -18.64 2.91 -13.43
CA TYR A 18 -17.56 2.37 -12.62
C TYR A 18 -16.61 1.52 -13.46
N TYR A 19 -15.33 1.59 -13.10
CA TYR A 19 -14.27 0.74 -13.66
C TYR A 19 -13.69 -0.15 -12.57
N TRP A 20 -13.23 -1.33 -12.96
CA TRP A 20 -12.43 -2.18 -12.07
C TRP A 20 -11.06 -1.55 -11.83
N ASN A 21 -10.60 -1.58 -10.59
CA ASN A 21 -9.19 -1.31 -10.30
C ASN A 21 -8.35 -2.50 -10.79
N SER A 22 -7.33 -2.22 -11.61
CA SER A 22 -6.41 -3.24 -12.13
C SER A 22 -5.33 -3.65 -11.12
N GLY A 23 -5.21 -2.94 -10.00
CA GLY A 23 -4.12 -3.13 -9.03
C GLY A 23 -2.76 -2.62 -9.51
N MET A 24 -2.72 -1.87 -10.61
CA MET A 24 -1.50 -1.26 -11.14
C MET A 24 -1.45 0.23 -10.81
N PHE A 25 -0.34 0.69 -10.25
CA PHE A 25 -0.14 2.07 -9.87
C PHE A 25 1.17 2.62 -10.45
N MET A 26 1.15 3.90 -10.83
CA MET A 26 2.36 4.61 -11.22
C MET A 26 2.35 6.03 -10.66
N PHE A 27 3.35 6.33 -9.84
CA PHE A 27 3.52 7.61 -9.18
C PHE A 27 5.00 7.89 -8.92
N ARG A 28 5.34 9.15 -8.66
CA ARG A 28 6.69 9.51 -8.21
C ARG A 28 6.88 9.04 -6.76
N ALA A 29 7.96 8.32 -6.48
CA ALA A 29 8.26 7.78 -5.15
C ALA A 29 8.17 8.84 -4.04
N LYS A 30 8.79 10.01 -4.24
CA LYS A 30 8.71 11.12 -3.26
C LYS A 30 7.28 11.58 -2.98
N LYS A 31 6.43 11.62 -4.02
CA LYS A 31 5.03 12.05 -3.86
C LYS A 31 4.22 10.99 -3.13
N TYR A 32 4.40 9.72 -3.48
CA TYR A 32 3.76 8.60 -2.77
C TYR A 32 4.12 8.59 -1.29
N LEU A 33 5.41 8.66 -0.94
CA LEU A 33 5.85 8.71 0.46
C LEU A 33 5.27 9.91 1.22
N SER A 34 5.08 11.05 0.56
CA SER A 34 4.45 12.22 1.20
C SER A 34 2.95 12.05 1.44
N GLU A 35 2.22 11.39 0.54
CA GLU A 35 0.79 11.11 0.75
C GLU A 35 0.61 10.00 1.80
N LEU A 36 1.43 8.95 1.75
CA LEU A 36 1.41 7.86 2.75
C LEU A 36 1.67 8.41 4.16
N ALA A 37 2.64 9.32 4.32
CA ALA A 37 2.90 9.95 5.62
C ALA A 37 1.75 10.82 6.14
N LYS A 38 0.93 11.36 5.22
CA LYS A 38 -0.21 12.22 5.55
C LYS A 38 -1.45 11.42 5.92
N PHE A 39 -1.75 10.35 5.18
CA PHE A 39 -2.98 9.58 5.33
C PHE A 39 -2.81 8.33 6.19
N ARG A 40 -1.64 7.69 6.16
CA ARG A 40 -1.30 6.50 6.96
C ARG A 40 0.04 6.66 7.70
N PRO A 41 0.09 7.59 8.69
CA PRO A 41 1.26 7.75 9.54
C PRO A 41 1.62 6.47 10.31
N ASP A 42 0.64 5.62 10.58
CA ASP A 42 0.76 4.30 11.20
C ASP A 42 1.49 3.28 10.32
N ILE A 43 1.46 3.41 8.99
CA ILE A 43 2.26 2.59 8.07
C ILE A 43 3.61 3.25 7.78
N SER A 44 3.60 4.55 7.44
CA SER A 44 4.80 5.24 6.97
C SER A 44 5.92 5.34 8.02
N LYS A 45 5.57 5.39 9.32
CA LYS A 45 6.53 5.49 10.42
C LYS A 45 7.28 4.18 10.67
N PRO A 46 6.62 3.03 10.91
CA PRO A 46 7.32 1.76 11.12
C PRO A 46 7.98 1.21 9.86
N ALA A 47 7.53 1.59 8.64
CA ALA A 47 8.17 1.12 7.40
C ALA A 47 9.57 1.70 7.16
N ARG A 48 9.93 2.83 7.80
CA ARG A 48 11.17 3.57 7.52
C ARG A 48 12.41 3.04 8.26
N PRO A 49 12.37 2.71 9.56
CA PRO A 49 13.50 2.09 10.27
C PRO A 49 13.99 0.76 9.68
N PRO A 50 13.14 -0.21 9.30
CA PRO A 50 13.59 -1.48 8.72
C PRO A 50 14.39 -1.30 7.43
N VAL A 51 13.98 -0.36 6.57
CA VAL A 51 14.70 -0.06 5.32
C VAL A 51 16.08 0.54 5.60
N ASN A 52 16.21 1.38 6.62
CA ASN A 52 17.49 1.97 7.00
C ASN A 52 18.42 0.97 7.71
N ALA A 53 17.84 -0.02 8.39
CA ALA A 53 18.55 -1.09 9.09
C ALA A 53 18.91 -2.27 8.17
N ALA A 54 18.46 -2.25 6.91
CA ALA A 54 18.71 -3.32 5.97
C ALA A 54 20.20 -3.40 5.63
N ASP A 55 20.69 -4.63 5.47
CA ASP A 55 22.07 -4.88 5.07
C ASP A 55 22.28 -4.36 3.64
N ASN A 56 23.19 -3.40 3.51
CA ASN A 56 23.58 -2.80 2.24
C ASN A 56 24.90 -3.39 1.69
N GLY A 57 25.44 -4.42 2.34
CA GLY A 57 26.71 -5.05 1.98
C GLY A 57 26.61 -6.16 0.92
N SER A 58 25.40 -6.58 0.57
CA SER A 58 25.14 -7.61 -0.44
C SER A 58 24.40 -7.02 -1.65
N ASP A 59 24.33 -7.76 -2.76
CA ASP A 59 23.50 -7.41 -3.92
C ASP A 59 21.99 -7.35 -3.60
N PHE A 60 21.60 -7.77 -2.38
CA PHE A 60 20.23 -7.81 -1.89
C PHE A 60 20.06 -7.00 -0.61
N ILE A 61 18.93 -6.29 -0.53
CA ILE A 61 18.46 -5.62 0.66
C ILE A 61 17.55 -6.60 1.40
N SER A 62 17.98 -7.08 2.57
CA SER A 62 17.14 -7.91 3.45
C SER A 62 16.61 -7.07 4.61
N ILE A 63 15.29 -7.04 4.76
CA ILE A 63 14.63 -6.31 5.84
C ILE A 63 14.50 -7.25 7.05
N PRO A 64 14.95 -6.84 8.26
CA PRO A 64 14.79 -7.65 9.46
C PRO A 64 13.32 -7.95 9.76
N HIS A 65 12.99 -9.24 9.88
CA HIS A 65 11.63 -9.72 10.13
C HIS A 65 10.98 -9.05 11.35
N ASP A 66 11.69 -9.06 12.49
CA ASP A 66 11.14 -8.60 13.77
C ASP A 66 10.73 -7.11 13.74
N ILE A 67 11.41 -6.31 12.92
CA ILE A 67 11.09 -4.89 12.75
C ILE A 67 9.95 -4.72 11.73
N PHE A 68 9.93 -5.52 10.66
CA PHE A 68 8.91 -5.43 9.63
C PHE A 68 7.54 -5.91 10.12
N CYS A 69 7.47 -6.87 11.05
CA CYS A 69 6.23 -7.34 11.65
C CYS A 69 5.47 -6.28 12.46
N GLU A 70 6.10 -5.16 12.80
CA GLU A 70 5.42 -4.02 13.43
C GLU A 70 4.62 -3.18 12.41
N CYS A 71 4.85 -3.36 11.11
CA CYS A 71 4.08 -2.66 10.07
C CYS A 71 2.69 -3.29 9.91
N PRO A 72 1.63 -2.47 9.77
CA PRO A 72 0.30 -2.98 9.45
C PRO A 72 0.27 -3.77 8.14
N ASP A 73 -0.39 -4.92 8.14
CA ASP A 73 -0.67 -5.73 6.94
C ASP A 73 -1.89 -5.18 6.21
N GLU A 74 -1.68 -4.14 5.41
CA GLU A 74 -2.75 -3.46 4.66
C GLU A 74 -2.41 -3.24 3.18
N SER A 75 -3.44 -3.34 2.34
CA SER A 75 -3.32 -3.11 0.90
C SER A 75 -3.11 -1.63 0.59
N VAL A 76 -2.37 -1.34 -0.48
CA VAL A 76 -2.19 0.05 -0.97
C VAL A 76 -3.51 0.70 -1.42
N ASP A 77 -4.50 -0.09 -1.79
CA ASP A 77 -5.86 0.37 -2.14
C ASP A 77 -6.63 0.93 -0.95
N TYR A 78 -6.24 0.57 0.27
CA TYR A 78 -6.87 0.99 1.52
C TYR A 78 -5.97 1.89 2.39
N ALA A 79 -4.66 1.84 2.15
CA ALA A 79 -3.61 2.64 2.80
C ALA A 79 -3.46 4.08 2.29
#